data_AF-A0A7S0DI24-F1
#
_entry.id   AF-A0A7S0DI24-F1
#
_cell.length_a   1.000
_cell.length_b   1.000
_cell.length_c   1.000
_cell.angle_alpha   90.00
_cell.angle_beta   90.00
_cell.angle_gamma   90.00
#
_symmetry.space_group_name_H-M   'P 1'
#
loop_
_entity.id
_entity.type
_entity.pdbx_description
1 polymer ?
#
loop_
_entity_poly.entity_id
_entity_poly.type
_entity_poly.pdbx_seq_one_letter_code
_entity_poly.pdbx_strand_id
1 'polypeptide(L)'
;MADGSDLVDGFKKEGILLGIKVDKGTRHLPGTDGELYTQGLTDLDKRCKKYYEFGARFAKWRAVVKILDKVGPSLNAINETAHSLARYAAICQANGLAPIVEPEILMDGKHDLATAQKWTEKVISTCYEALRLQGVLLEGTLLKPNMVLPGAQCDKKYGPADCAAATVTALQRSVPVAVPGITVTTEPSNTYRYPYIYIYINITKCICISDRMMMTT
;
A
#
# COMPACT_ATOMS: atom_id res chain seq x y z
N MET A 1 22.12 2.07 -19.20
CA MET A 1 22.16 0.68 -19.70
C MET A 1 23.61 0.33 -20.07
N ALA A 2 23.97 -0.95 -20.23
CA ALA A 2 25.37 -1.33 -20.53
C ALA A 2 25.92 -0.70 -21.84
N ASP A 3 25.02 -0.24 -22.71
CA ASP A 3 25.27 0.49 -23.95
C ASP A 3 25.32 2.03 -23.79
N GLY A 4 25.27 2.56 -22.56
CA GLY A 4 25.29 4.00 -22.27
C GLY A 4 23.94 4.73 -22.44
N SER A 5 22.87 4.05 -22.87
CA SER A 5 21.55 4.64 -22.97
C SER A 5 20.89 4.89 -21.61
N ASP A 6 19.99 5.88 -21.54
CA ASP A 6 19.24 6.19 -20.32
C ASP A 6 18.31 5.03 -19.93
N LEU A 7 18.30 4.68 -18.64
CA LEU A 7 17.50 3.58 -18.12
C LEU A 7 15.98 3.81 -18.33
N VAL A 8 15.53 5.05 -18.19
CA VAL A 8 14.14 5.48 -18.42
C VAL A 8 13.75 5.21 -19.87
N ASP A 9 14.64 5.49 -20.81
CA ASP A 9 14.36 5.27 -22.24
C ASP A 9 14.30 3.79 -22.60
N GLY A 10 15.12 2.96 -21.95
CA GLY A 10 15.02 1.50 -22.05
C GLY A 10 13.63 1.00 -21.65
N PHE A 11 13.14 1.40 -20.47
CA PHE A 11 11.81 0.99 -20.01
C PHE A 11 10.67 1.51 -20.90
N LYS A 12 10.78 2.75 -21.40
CA LYS A 12 9.79 3.32 -22.33
C LYS A 12 9.72 2.55 -23.65
N LYS A 13 10.86 2.12 -24.20
CA LYS A 13 10.90 1.31 -25.44
C LYS A 13 10.17 -0.02 -25.28
N GLU A 14 10.26 -0.62 -24.10
CA GLU A 14 9.54 -1.86 -23.75
C GLU A 14 8.09 -1.62 -23.31
N GLY A 15 7.59 -0.39 -23.36
CA GLY A 15 6.22 -0.06 -22.95
C GLY A 15 5.97 -0.14 -21.43
N ILE A 16 7.03 -0.17 -20.62
CA ILE A 16 6.94 -0.26 -19.16
C ILE A 16 6.72 1.15 -18.58
N LEU A 17 5.65 1.30 -17.81
CA LEU A 17 5.38 2.54 -17.07
C LEU A 17 6.33 2.69 -15.89
N LEU A 18 6.83 3.92 -15.70
CA LEU A 18 7.75 4.24 -14.62
C LEU A 18 7.03 4.75 -13.38
N GLY A 19 7.44 4.22 -12.24
CA GLY A 19 6.97 4.62 -10.92
C GLY A 19 8.06 5.25 -10.08
N ILE A 20 7.66 6.09 -9.12
CA ILE A 20 8.60 6.69 -8.17
C ILE A 20 8.07 6.59 -6.73
N LYS A 21 8.93 6.15 -5.80
CA LYS A 21 8.64 6.22 -4.37
C LYS A 21 8.87 7.65 -3.89
N VAL A 22 7.85 8.28 -3.32
CA VAL A 22 7.90 9.72 -2.97
C VAL A 22 7.81 10.00 -1.47
N ASP A 23 7.50 9.00 -0.64
CA ASP A 23 7.59 9.10 0.81
C ASP A 23 9.06 9.16 1.28
N LYS A 24 9.29 9.83 2.41
CA LYS A 24 10.60 9.98 3.07
C LYS A 24 10.75 9.06 4.28
N GLY A 25 10.00 7.97 4.33
CA GLY A 25 10.04 6.99 5.40
C GLY A 25 9.24 7.38 6.64
N THR A 26 9.26 6.47 7.63
CA THR A 26 8.45 6.56 8.84
C THR A 26 9.20 7.16 10.03
N ARG A 27 8.46 7.79 10.95
CA ARG A 27 8.92 8.26 12.26
C ARG A 27 7.92 7.87 13.33
N HIS A 28 8.33 7.93 14.60
CA HIS A 28 7.44 7.68 15.72
C HIS A 28 6.39 8.78 15.82
N LEU A 29 5.13 8.37 15.96
CA LEU A 29 4.01 9.26 16.19
C LEU A 29 3.98 9.64 17.69
N PRO A 30 4.28 10.90 18.06
CA PRO A 30 4.35 11.30 19.46
C PRO A 30 3.01 11.08 20.17
N GLY A 31 3.07 10.68 21.45
CA GLY A 31 1.87 10.42 22.25
C GLY A 31 1.18 9.08 21.97
N THR A 32 1.86 8.16 21.27
CA THR A 32 1.37 6.80 21.00
C THR A 32 2.36 5.74 21.48
N ASP A 33 1.91 4.49 21.59
CA ASP A 33 2.75 3.35 21.99
C ASP A 33 3.52 2.79 20.79
N GLY A 34 4.56 3.53 20.37
CA GLY A 34 5.46 3.09 19.31
C GLY A 34 4.84 3.03 17.91
N GLU A 35 3.69 3.66 17.70
CA GLU A 35 3.07 3.78 16.38
C GLU A 35 3.83 4.80 15.50
N LEU A 36 3.55 4.79 14.21
CA LEU A 36 4.33 5.49 13.20
C LEU A 36 3.48 6.46 12.39
N TYR A 37 4.12 7.52 11.91
CA TYR A 37 3.61 8.35 10.81
C TYR A 37 4.63 8.40 9.68
N THR A 38 4.19 8.76 8.48
CA THR A 38 5.05 8.78 7.29
C THR A 38 5.33 10.21 6.84
N GLN A 39 6.61 10.49 6.57
CA GLN A 39 7.06 11.82 6.16
C GLN A 39 7.07 11.97 4.64
N GLY A 40 7.03 13.22 4.15
CA GLY A 40 7.31 13.52 2.75
C GLY A 40 6.39 14.54 2.08
N LEU A 41 5.35 15.04 2.75
CA LEU A 41 4.36 15.92 2.12
C LEU A 41 4.93 17.31 1.77
N THR A 42 5.92 17.80 2.51
CA THR A 42 6.60 19.07 2.22
C THR A 42 7.25 19.04 0.83
N ASP A 43 6.89 20.04 0.01
CA ASP A 43 7.31 20.22 -1.39
C ASP A 43 7.00 19.02 -2.31
N LEU A 44 6.05 18.16 -1.93
CA LEU A 44 5.70 16.98 -2.73
C LEU A 44 5.20 17.37 -4.12
N ASP A 45 4.46 18.47 -4.25
CA ASP A 45 3.98 19.04 -5.52
C ASP A 45 5.14 19.31 -6.50
N LYS A 46 6.18 20.02 -6.02
CA LYS A 46 7.38 20.33 -6.82
C LYS A 46 8.11 19.06 -7.24
N ARG A 47 8.22 18.08 -6.33
CA ARG A 47 8.85 16.78 -6.64
C ARG A 47 8.04 16.00 -7.66
N CYS A 48 6.72 15.91 -7.51
CA CYS A 48 5.83 15.20 -8.44
C CYS A 48 5.93 15.78 -9.85
N LYS A 49 5.89 17.11 -10.00
CA LYS A 49 6.06 17.78 -11.30
C LYS A 49 7.39 17.39 -11.97
N LYS A 50 8.50 17.45 -11.22
CA LYS A 50 9.82 17.05 -11.70
C LYS A 50 9.89 15.58 -12.09
N TYR A 51 9.28 14.69 -11.31
CA TYR A 51 9.25 13.26 -11.63
C TYR A 51 8.41 12.96 -12.87
N TYR A 52 7.31 13.69 -13.08
CA TYR A 52 6.50 13.56 -14.29
C TYR A 52 7.29 13.97 -15.54
N GLU A 53 8.04 15.07 -15.47
CA GLU A 53 8.97 15.53 -16.52
C GLU A 53 10.05 14.48 -16.83
N PHE A 54 10.53 13.76 -15.81
CA PHE A 54 11.45 12.64 -15.96
C PHE A 54 10.80 11.33 -16.42
N GLY A 55 9.49 11.32 -16.68
CA GLY A 55 8.79 10.19 -17.30
C GLY A 55 8.04 9.28 -16.32
N ALA A 56 8.03 9.58 -15.01
CA ALA A 56 7.18 8.84 -14.07
C ALA A 56 5.70 9.06 -14.42
N ARG A 57 4.88 8.02 -14.24
CA ARG A 57 3.42 8.05 -14.47
C ARG A 57 2.62 7.61 -13.26
N PHE A 58 3.28 6.99 -12.29
CA PHE A 58 2.68 6.69 -11.00
C PHE A 58 3.67 6.96 -9.86
N ALA A 59 3.14 7.12 -8.67
CA ALA A 59 3.92 7.28 -7.45
C ALA A 59 3.55 6.21 -6.43
N LYS A 60 4.40 5.98 -5.43
CA LYS A 60 4.11 5.12 -4.29
C LYS A 60 4.41 5.83 -2.97
N TRP A 61 3.52 5.67 -2.00
CA TRP A 61 3.69 6.12 -0.62
C TRP A 61 3.31 5.02 0.35
N ARG A 62 4.28 4.54 1.13
CA ARG A 62 4.07 3.51 2.16
C ARG A 62 3.80 4.14 3.52
N ALA A 63 2.64 3.87 4.09
CA ALA A 63 2.34 4.09 5.49
C ALA A 63 2.34 2.77 6.27
N VAL A 64 2.60 2.84 7.57
CA VAL A 64 2.73 1.67 8.44
C VAL A 64 1.82 1.81 9.64
N VAL A 65 1.00 0.80 9.86
CA VAL A 65 0.05 0.70 10.98
C VAL A 65 0.39 -0.53 11.81
N LYS A 66 0.39 -0.37 13.14
CA LYS A 66 0.69 -1.45 14.08
C LYS A 66 -0.58 -1.93 14.77
N ILE A 67 -0.77 -3.24 14.85
CA ILE A 67 -1.78 -3.83 15.74
C ILE A 67 -1.13 -3.99 17.12
N LEU A 68 -1.40 -3.04 18.01
CA LEU A 68 -0.92 -3.12 19.41
C LEU A 68 -1.63 -4.26 20.15
N ASP A 69 -0.91 -4.92 21.07
CA ASP A 69 -1.45 -6.06 21.82
C ASP A 69 -2.70 -5.63 22.62
N LYS A 70 -3.74 -6.47 22.59
CA LYS A 70 -5.04 -6.30 23.27
C LYS A 70 -5.90 -5.09 22.87
N VAL A 71 -5.36 -4.06 22.22
CA VAL A 71 -6.10 -2.82 21.90
C VAL A 71 -6.19 -2.50 20.40
N GLY A 72 -5.24 -2.98 19.59
CA GLY A 72 -5.14 -2.65 18.17
C GLY A 72 -4.54 -1.26 17.90
N PRO A 73 -4.54 -0.80 16.64
CA PRO A 73 -4.01 0.52 16.29
C PRO A 73 -4.85 1.63 16.95
N SER A 74 -4.19 2.71 17.39
CA SER A 74 -4.91 3.85 17.94
C SER A 74 -5.66 4.60 16.83
N LEU A 75 -6.74 5.29 17.23
CA LEU A 75 -7.45 6.17 16.30
C LEU A 75 -6.55 7.28 15.75
N ASN A 76 -5.55 7.73 16.53
CA ASN A 76 -4.60 8.73 16.07
C ASN A 76 -3.74 8.20 14.92
N ALA A 77 -3.17 7.00 15.05
CA ALA A 77 -2.36 6.39 14.00
C ALA A 77 -3.17 6.06 12.74
N ILE A 78 -4.41 5.59 12.89
CA ILE A 78 -5.32 5.32 11.77
C ILE A 78 -5.63 6.62 11.02
N ASN A 79 -6.02 7.68 11.74
CA ASN A 79 -6.38 8.96 11.14
C ASN A 79 -5.17 9.65 10.50
N GLU A 80 -4.00 9.62 11.13
CA GLU A 80 -2.75 10.16 10.57
C GLU A 80 -2.35 9.42 9.28
N THR A 81 -2.46 8.09 9.28
CA THR A 81 -2.21 7.26 8.10
C THR A 81 -3.16 7.61 6.96
N ALA A 82 -4.47 7.64 7.23
CA ALA A 82 -5.47 7.94 6.22
C ALA A 82 -5.34 9.37 5.68
N HIS A 83 -5.12 10.35 6.56
CA HIS A 83 -4.96 11.74 6.18
C HIS A 83 -3.70 11.94 5.31
N SER A 84 -2.55 11.41 5.73
CA SER A 84 -1.29 11.55 4.99
C SER A 84 -1.36 10.90 3.61
N LEU A 85 -1.91 9.68 3.51
CA LEU A 85 -2.13 8.99 2.23
C LEU A 85 -3.07 9.78 1.32
N ALA A 86 -4.16 10.35 1.84
CA ALA A 86 -5.10 11.11 1.05
C ALA A 86 -4.50 12.43 0.52
N ARG A 87 -3.73 13.14 1.36
CA ARG A 87 -2.96 14.34 0.93
C ARG A 87 -1.96 14.00 -0.16
N TYR A 88 -1.20 12.92 0.02
CA TYR A 88 -0.25 12.43 -0.97
C TYR A 88 -0.95 12.12 -2.31
N ALA A 89 -2.08 11.41 -2.26
CA ALA A 89 -2.81 11.00 -3.46
C ALA A 89 -3.34 12.20 -4.25
N ALA A 90 -3.95 13.16 -3.57
CA ALA A 90 -4.45 14.39 -4.18
C ALA A 90 -3.31 15.20 -4.85
N ILE A 91 -2.17 15.34 -4.17
CA ILE A 91 -0.99 16.04 -4.73
C ILE A 91 -0.46 15.31 -5.97
N CYS A 92 -0.41 13.98 -5.96
CA CYS A 92 0.03 13.20 -7.12
C CYS A 92 -0.89 13.42 -8.32
N GLN A 93 -2.21 13.32 -8.13
CA GLN A 93 -3.18 13.50 -9.20
C GLN A 93 -3.13 14.92 -9.79
N ALA A 94 -3.00 15.94 -8.94
CA ALA A 94 -2.84 17.33 -9.38
C ALA A 94 -1.57 17.56 -10.24
N ASN A 95 -0.61 16.64 -10.18
CA ASN A 95 0.66 16.70 -10.91
C ASN A 95 0.82 15.55 -11.93
N GLY A 96 -0.28 14.89 -12.32
CA GLY A 96 -0.30 13.90 -13.41
C GLY A 96 0.24 12.52 -13.04
N LEU A 97 0.43 12.21 -11.75
CA LEU A 97 0.88 10.91 -11.28
C LEU A 97 -0.28 10.12 -10.67
N ALA A 98 -0.48 8.88 -11.10
CA ALA A 98 -1.40 7.95 -10.43
C ALA A 98 -0.82 7.53 -9.07
N PRO A 99 -1.51 7.75 -7.94
CA PRO A 99 -1.00 7.35 -6.63
C PRO A 99 -1.29 5.87 -6.33
N ILE A 100 -0.25 5.15 -5.88
CA ILE A 100 -0.38 3.87 -5.20
C ILE A 100 -0.47 4.14 -3.70
N VAL A 101 -1.65 3.87 -3.14
CA VAL A 101 -1.98 4.07 -1.72
C VAL A 101 -1.63 2.79 -0.96
N GLU A 102 -0.65 2.84 -0.07
CA GLU A 102 -0.12 1.66 0.64
C GLU A 102 -0.25 1.82 2.17
N PRO A 103 -1.41 1.50 2.75
CA PRO A 103 -1.60 1.39 4.19
C PRO A 103 -1.20 0.00 4.66
N GLU A 104 0.09 -0.21 4.96
CA GLU A 104 0.60 -1.50 5.38
C GLU A 104 0.34 -1.74 6.87
N ILE A 105 -0.31 -2.85 7.19
CA ILE A 105 -0.56 -3.29 8.57
C ILE A 105 0.45 -4.38 8.90
N LEU A 106 1.29 -4.12 9.89
CA LEU A 106 2.36 -5.03 10.29
C LEU A 106 1.81 -6.33 10.89
N MET A 107 2.50 -7.43 10.60
CA MET A 107 2.22 -8.74 11.19
C MET A 107 2.84 -8.94 12.58
N ASP A 108 3.52 -7.94 13.13
CA ASP A 108 4.08 -8.02 14.49
C ASP A 108 2.99 -8.28 15.54
N GLY A 109 3.26 -9.22 16.44
CA GLY A 109 2.40 -9.54 17.59
C GLY A 109 1.74 -10.91 17.53
N LYS A 110 0.79 -11.12 18.45
CA LYS A 110 0.13 -12.41 18.74
C LYS A 110 -1.33 -12.48 18.27
N HIS A 111 -1.80 -11.45 17.59
CA HIS A 111 -3.18 -11.33 17.16
C HIS A 111 -3.56 -12.45 16.19
N ASP A 112 -4.82 -12.87 16.23
CA ASP A 112 -5.35 -13.88 15.33
C ASP A 112 -5.78 -13.31 13.98
N LEU A 113 -6.12 -14.18 13.03
CA LEU A 113 -6.51 -13.79 11.68
C LEU A 113 -7.76 -12.89 11.66
N ALA A 114 -8.73 -13.15 12.55
CA ALA A 114 -9.94 -12.35 12.65
C ALA A 114 -9.65 -10.92 13.13
N THR A 115 -8.72 -10.76 14.08
CA THR A 115 -8.24 -9.46 14.55
C THR A 115 -7.50 -8.71 13.45
N ALA A 116 -6.64 -9.38 12.69
CA ALA A 116 -5.98 -8.79 11.53
C ALA A 116 -7.01 -8.29 10.50
N GLN A 117 -7.98 -9.15 10.15
CA GLN A 117 -9.05 -8.79 9.19
C GLN A 117 -9.84 -7.57 9.65
N LYS A 118 -10.25 -7.53 10.92
CA LYS A 118 -10.98 -6.39 11.51
C LYS A 118 -10.21 -5.09 11.34
N TRP A 119 -8.92 -5.08 11.64
CA TRP A 119 -8.11 -3.86 11.54
C TRP A 119 -7.79 -3.49 10.10
N THR A 120 -7.61 -4.46 9.21
CA THR A 120 -7.52 -4.22 7.76
C THR A 120 -8.78 -3.54 7.23
N GLU A 121 -9.97 -4.07 7.53
CA GLU A 121 -11.25 -3.45 7.14
C GLU A 121 -11.35 -2.01 7.66
N LYS A 122 -11.01 -1.78 8.93
CA LYS A 122 -11.10 -0.46 9.56
C LYS A 122 -10.14 0.54 8.93
N VAL A 123 -8.86 0.19 8.78
CA VAL A 123 -7.82 1.08 8.24
C VAL A 123 -8.10 1.43 6.79
N ILE A 124 -8.43 0.43 5.96
CA ILE A 124 -8.69 0.65 4.53
C ILE A 124 -9.93 1.52 4.34
N SER A 125 -11.02 1.24 5.07
CA SER A 125 -12.25 2.06 5.00
C SER A 125 -11.98 3.52 5.38
N THR A 126 -11.20 3.76 6.44
CA THR A 126 -10.83 5.13 6.85
C THR A 126 -9.92 5.81 5.82
N CYS A 127 -9.03 5.07 5.14
CA CYS A 127 -8.25 5.61 4.03
C CYS A 127 -9.15 6.08 2.88
N TYR A 128 -10.13 5.27 2.45
CA TYR A 128 -11.04 5.65 1.37
C TYR A 128 -11.98 6.80 1.74
N GLU A 129 -12.38 6.89 3.01
CA GLU A 129 -13.09 8.08 3.51
C GLU A 129 -12.23 9.34 3.37
N ALA A 130 -10.96 9.29 3.80
CA ALA A 130 -10.05 10.41 3.68
C ALA A 130 -9.75 10.78 2.22
N LEU A 131 -9.57 9.79 1.33
CA LEU A 131 -9.39 9.99 -0.10
C LEU A 131 -10.57 10.75 -0.72
N ARG A 132 -11.80 10.35 -0.38
CA ARG A 132 -13.02 11.02 -0.83
C ARG A 132 -13.11 12.46 -0.32
N LEU A 133 -12.78 12.69 0.95
CA LEU A 133 -12.78 14.05 1.54
C LEU A 133 -11.74 14.98 0.90
N GLN A 134 -10.62 14.44 0.41
CA GLN A 134 -9.60 15.20 -0.33
C GLN A 134 -9.90 15.33 -1.83
N GLY A 135 -11.04 14.81 -2.32
CA GLY A 135 -11.44 14.89 -3.72
C GLY A 135 -10.61 14.03 -4.67
N VAL A 136 -10.03 12.93 -4.18
CA VAL A 136 -9.22 12.01 -5.01
C VAL A 136 -10.12 11.20 -5.95
N LEU A 137 -9.76 11.16 -7.23
CA LEU A 137 -10.42 10.33 -8.24
C LEU A 137 -9.99 8.86 -8.08
N LEU A 138 -10.87 8.00 -7.59
CA LEU A 138 -10.51 6.61 -7.24
C LEU A 138 -10.10 5.77 -8.46
N GLU A 139 -10.71 6.02 -9.61
CA GLU A 139 -10.42 5.41 -10.92
C GLU A 139 -8.97 5.67 -11.38
N GLY A 140 -8.36 6.74 -10.85
CA GLY A 140 -6.97 7.10 -11.10
C GLY A 140 -6.00 6.66 -9.99
N THR A 141 -6.39 5.72 -9.14
CA THR A 141 -5.55 5.22 -8.02
C THR A 141 -5.29 3.72 -8.12
N LEU A 142 -4.33 3.22 -7.35
CA LEU A 142 -4.20 1.80 -7.03
C LEU A 142 -4.08 1.63 -5.52
N LEU A 143 -4.58 0.53 -5.00
CA LEU A 143 -4.33 0.13 -3.62
C LEU A 143 -3.16 -0.85 -3.57
N LYS A 144 -2.27 -0.70 -2.59
CA LYS A 144 -1.22 -1.68 -2.28
C LYS A 144 -1.32 -2.10 -0.81
N PRO A 145 -2.22 -3.03 -0.47
CA PRO A 145 -2.31 -3.55 0.88
C PRO A 145 -1.35 -4.73 1.06
N ASN A 146 -1.08 -5.13 2.30
CA ASN A 146 -0.60 -6.48 2.59
C ASN A 146 -1.77 -7.47 2.67
N MET A 147 -1.46 -8.76 2.53
CA MET A 147 -2.45 -9.80 2.83
C MET A 147 -2.83 -9.77 4.32
N VAL A 148 -4.08 -10.15 4.59
CA VAL A 148 -4.55 -10.40 5.95
C VAL A 148 -3.94 -11.70 6.43
N LEU A 149 -3.03 -11.59 7.39
CA LEU A 149 -2.28 -12.69 7.98
C LEU A 149 -2.43 -12.64 9.50
N PRO A 150 -2.38 -13.77 10.22
CA PRO A 150 -2.26 -13.75 11.66
C PRO A 150 -0.93 -13.11 12.07
N GLY A 151 -0.84 -12.66 13.32
CA GLY A 151 0.41 -12.15 13.85
C GLY A 151 1.53 -13.20 13.78
N ALA A 152 2.77 -12.75 13.60
CA ALA A 152 3.94 -13.62 13.45
C ALA A 152 4.15 -14.55 14.66
N GLN A 153 3.65 -14.15 15.84
CA GLN A 153 3.71 -14.91 17.09
C GLN A 153 2.35 -15.52 17.46
N CYS A 154 1.40 -15.63 16.52
CA CYS A 154 0.11 -16.25 16.77
C CYS A 154 0.26 -17.77 16.98
N ASP A 155 -0.29 -18.27 18.09
CA ASP A 155 -0.26 -19.69 18.44
C ASP A 155 -1.14 -20.52 17.49
N LYS A 156 -2.27 -19.95 17.05
CA LYS A 156 -3.20 -20.61 16.12
C LYS A 156 -2.63 -20.56 14.70
N LYS A 157 -2.59 -21.72 14.04
CA LYS A 157 -2.17 -21.85 12.64
C LYS A 157 -3.37 -21.70 11.70
N TYR A 158 -3.11 -21.04 10.58
CA TYR A 158 -4.07 -20.77 9.51
C TYR A 158 -3.46 -21.22 8.19
N GLY A 159 -4.28 -21.85 7.34
CA GLY A 159 -3.86 -22.25 6.01
C GLY A 159 -3.87 -21.07 5.02
N PRO A 160 -3.25 -21.24 3.84
CA PRO A 160 -3.26 -20.20 2.80
C PRO A 160 -4.69 -19.82 2.35
N ALA A 161 -5.60 -20.79 2.33
CA ALA A 161 -7.01 -20.57 1.98
C ALA A 161 -7.73 -19.67 3.00
N ASP A 162 -7.42 -19.80 4.29
CA ASP A 162 -7.99 -18.95 5.34
C ASP A 162 -7.53 -17.51 5.17
N CYS A 163 -6.23 -17.29 4.96
CA CYS A 163 -5.65 -15.97 4.75
C CYS A 163 -6.17 -15.31 3.46
N ALA A 164 -6.32 -16.09 2.38
CA ALA A 164 -6.90 -15.61 1.14
C ALA A 164 -8.37 -15.20 1.34
N ALA A 165 -9.18 -16.03 2.00
CA ALA A 165 -10.58 -15.73 2.29
C ALA A 165 -10.73 -14.46 3.16
N ALA A 166 -9.91 -14.33 4.21
CA ALA A 166 -9.89 -13.15 5.07
C ALA A 166 -9.47 -11.89 4.30
N THR A 167 -8.47 -12.00 3.42
CA THR A 167 -7.99 -10.89 2.58
C THR A 167 -9.07 -10.44 1.59
N VAL A 168 -9.67 -11.37 0.84
CA VAL A 168 -10.74 -11.07 -0.10
C VAL A 168 -11.93 -10.43 0.61
N THR A 169 -12.34 -11.00 1.75
CA THR A 169 -13.45 -10.47 2.55
C THR A 169 -13.18 -9.05 3.03
N ALA A 170 -11.98 -8.78 3.57
CA ALA A 170 -11.60 -7.45 4.03
C ALA A 170 -11.65 -6.43 2.89
N LEU A 171 -11.12 -6.78 1.72
CA LEU A 171 -11.08 -5.90 0.56
C LEU A 171 -12.48 -5.65 -0.01
N GLN A 172 -13.32 -6.68 -0.13
CA GLN A 172 -14.71 -6.53 -0.58
C GLN A 172 -15.53 -5.62 0.34
N ARG A 173 -15.24 -5.59 1.64
CA ARG A 173 -15.95 -4.78 2.63
C ARG A 173 -15.47 -3.34 2.72
N SER A 174 -14.28 -3.03 2.20
CA SER A 174 -13.61 -1.74 2.46
C SER A 174 -13.16 -0.98 1.21
N VAL A 175 -13.03 -1.64 0.06
CA VAL A 175 -12.54 -1.03 -1.18
C VAL A 175 -13.72 -0.69 -2.12
N PRO A 176 -13.92 0.58 -2.48
CA PRO A 176 -14.92 0.96 -3.47
C PRO A 176 -14.64 0.32 -4.84
N VAL A 177 -15.70 -0.11 -5.54
CA VAL A 177 -15.61 -0.75 -6.87
C VAL A 177 -15.01 0.13 -7.96
N ALA A 178 -14.94 1.45 -7.76
CA ALA A 178 -14.29 2.40 -8.66
C ALA A 178 -12.77 2.26 -8.71
N VAL A 179 -12.15 1.62 -7.71
CA VAL A 179 -10.70 1.41 -7.67
C VAL A 179 -10.34 0.35 -8.71
N PRO A 180 -9.49 0.69 -9.70
CA PRO A 180 -9.26 -0.16 -10.87
C PRO A 180 -8.34 -1.34 -10.61
N GLY A 181 -7.62 -1.37 -9.47
CA GLY A 181 -6.71 -2.44 -9.16
C GLY A 181 -6.12 -2.42 -7.75
N ILE A 182 -5.77 -3.63 -7.30
CA ILE A 182 -5.12 -3.91 -6.02
C ILE A 182 -3.82 -4.65 -6.31
N THR A 183 -2.70 -4.12 -5.82
CA THR A 183 -1.33 -4.59 -6.05
C THR A 183 -0.73 -5.04 -4.72
N VAL A 184 -0.95 -6.30 -4.33
CA VAL A 184 -0.62 -6.78 -2.97
C VAL A 184 0.90 -6.79 -2.71
N THR A 185 1.32 -6.31 -1.54
CA THR A 185 2.72 -6.41 -1.09
C THR A 185 3.05 -7.84 -0.66
N THR A 186 4.16 -8.39 -1.16
CA THR A 186 4.74 -9.64 -0.67
C THR A 186 5.87 -9.35 0.31
N GLU A 187 5.65 -9.61 1.60
CA GLU A 187 6.72 -9.57 2.61
C GLU A 187 7.75 -10.69 2.35
N PRO A 188 9.06 -10.44 2.53
CA PRO A 188 10.12 -11.44 2.30
C PRO A 188 10.18 -12.56 3.36
N SER A 189 9.17 -12.72 4.21
CA SER A 189 9.18 -13.71 5.28
C SER A 189 9.42 -15.13 4.73
N ASN A 190 10.50 -15.76 5.19
CA ASN A 190 10.88 -17.13 4.81
C ASN A 190 9.79 -18.18 5.17
N THR A 191 8.88 -17.83 6.06
CA THR A 191 7.81 -18.72 6.57
C THR A 191 6.62 -18.80 5.61
N TYR A 192 6.44 -17.79 4.76
CA TYR A 192 5.28 -17.62 3.90
C TYR A 192 5.71 -17.10 2.53
N ARG A 193 6.64 -17.81 1.87
CA ARG A 193 6.81 -17.66 0.43
C ARG A 193 5.52 -18.15 -0.22
N TYR A 194 4.63 -17.22 -0.52
CA TYR A 194 3.44 -17.45 -1.31
C TYR A 194 3.68 -16.94 -2.73
N PRO A 195 4.46 -17.66 -3.57
CA PRO A 195 4.74 -17.21 -4.93
C PRO A 195 3.49 -17.07 -5.81
N TYR A 196 2.32 -17.55 -5.34
CA TYR A 196 1.11 -17.69 -6.17
C TYR A 196 -0.20 -17.43 -5.42
N ILE A 197 -0.25 -16.55 -4.41
CA ILE A 197 -1.57 -16.04 -4.00
C ILE A 197 -2.02 -15.01 -5.05
N TYR A 198 -2.49 -15.53 -6.18
CA TYR A 198 -3.30 -14.81 -7.15
C TYR A 198 -4.63 -14.56 -6.48
N ILE A 199 -4.77 -13.39 -5.88
CA ILE A 199 -6.06 -12.96 -5.39
C ILE A 199 -6.89 -12.58 -6.62
N TYR A 200 -7.64 -13.56 -7.15
CA TYR A 200 -8.76 -13.31 -8.06
C TYR A 200 -9.89 -12.66 -7.26
N ILE A 201 -9.73 -11.39 -6.93
CA ILE A 201 -10.87 -10.58 -6.53
C ILE A 201 -11.63 -10.27 -7.81
N ASN A 202 -12.88 -10.68 -7.84
CA ASN A 202 -13.84 -10.42 -8.92
C ASN A 202 -14.25 -8.93 -8.95
N ILE A 203 -13.26 -8.03 -8.90
CA ILE A 203 -13.40 -6.58 -9.12
C ILE A 203 -12.57 -6.28 -10.37
N THR A 204 -13.09 -6.69 -11.52
CA THR A 204 -12.78 -6.28 -12.91
C THR A 204 -11.34 -6.09 -13.43
N LYS A 205 -10.26 -6.07 -12.63
CA LYS A 205 -8.82 -6.06 -12.98
C LYS A 205 -7.96 -6.06 -11.70
N CYS A 206 -7.46 -7.22 -11.26
CA CYS A 206 -6.30 -7.27 -10.34
C CYS A 206 -5.00 -7.25 -11.15
N ILE A 207 -4.07 -6.33 -10.86
CA ILE A 207 -2.74 -6.32 -11.45
C ILE A 207 -1.76 -6.79 -10.36
N CYS A 208 -1.19 -7.98 -10.50
CA CYS A 208 -0.08 -8.42 -9.67
C CYS A 208 1.21 -7.77 -10.21
N ILE A 209 1.83 -6.88 -9.44
CA ILE A 209 3.20 -6.40 -9.70
C ILE A 209 4.12 -7.28 -8.84
N SER A 210 4.77 -8.28 -9.43
CA SER A 210 5.75 -9.09 -8.71
C SER A 210 7.02 -8.27 -8.45
N ASP A 211 7.58 -8.33 -7.24
CA ASP A 211 8.87 -7.71 -6.87
C ASP A 211 10.10 -8.34 -7.57
N ARG A 212 9.90 -9.12 -8.65
CA ARG A 212 10.99 -9.78 -9.40
C ARG A 212 11.72 -8.88 -10.40
N MET A 213 11.60 -7.55 -10.27
CA MET A 213 12.25 -6.58 -11.16
C MET A 213 13.26 -5.66 -10.45
N MET A 214 13.78 -6.06 -9.28
CA MET A 214 14.87 -5.36 -8.57
C MET A 214 16.07 -6.23 -8.18
N MET A 215 16.23 -7.43 -8.74
CA MET A 215 17.46 -8.21 -8.57
C MET A 215 17.85 -8.95 -9.86
N THR A 216 18.60 -8.28 -10.73
CA THR A 216 19.59 -8.90 -11.64
C THR A 216 20.71 -7.90 -11.92
N THR A 217 21.73 -7.93 -11.06
CA THR A 217 23.17 -8.10 -11.36
C THR A 217 23.88 -8.24 -10.03
#